data_AF-A0A2P4S4C1-F1
#
_entry.id   AF-A0A2P4S4C1-F1
#
_cell.length_a   1.000
_cell.length_b   1.000
_cell.length_c   1.000
_cell.angle_alpha   90.00
_cell.angle_beta   90.00
_cell.angle_gamma   90.00
#
_symmetry.space_group_name_H-M   'P 1'
#
loop_
_entity.id
_entity.type
_entity.pdbx_description
1 polymer ?
#
loop_
_entity_poly.entity_id
_entity_poly.type
_entity_poly.pdbx_seq_one_letter_code
_entity_poly.pdbx_strand_id
1 'polypeptide(L)' 'MQNGDWTYQVLVVLEAVPRRGDSYVCRVEHASLRQPISQAWEPPADAGRSKLLTGVGGLVLGLVFLALGLFVFLRGQK' A
#
# COMPACT_ATOMS: atom_id res chain seq x y z
N MET A 1 -23.06 5.53 -21.14
CA MET A 1 -23.75 4.29 -21.59
C MET A 1 -25.05 4.17 -20.81
N GLN A 2 -26.11 3.65 -21.41
CA GLN A 2 -27.42 3.51 -20.77
C GLN A 2 -27.61 2.08 -20.29
N ASN A 3 -28.00 1.91 -19.03
CA ASN A 3 -28.04 0.60 -18.35
C ASN A 3 -29.34 -0.19 -18.60
N GLY A 4 -30.26 0.33 -19.42
CA GLY A 4 -31.53 -0.31 -19.76
C GLY A 4 -32.65 -0.12 -18.72
N ASP A 5 -32.34 0.52 -17.60
CA ASP A 5 -33.22 0.81 -16.46
C ASP A 5 -33.43 2.32 -16.24
N TRP A 6 -33.27 3.12 -17.31
CA TRP A 6 -33.29 4.60 -17.28
C TRP A 6 -32.14 5.25 -16.49
N THR A 7 -31.13 4.47 -16.09
CA THR A 7 -29.90 5.01 -15.50
C THR A 7 -28.77 5.08 -16.52
N TYR A 8 -27.79 5.94 -16.22
CA TYR A 8 -26.62 6.16 -17.05
C TYR A 8 -25.36 5.98 -16.23
N GLN A 9 -24.35 5.36 -16.84
CA GLN A 9 -23.02 5.22 -16.26
C GLN A 9 -21.96 5.74 -17.23
N VAL A 10 -20.96 6.40 -16.64
CA VAL A 10 -19.76 6.90 -17.32
C VAL A 10 -18.54 6.50 -16.49
N LEU A 11 -17.55 5.89 -17.14
CA LEU A 11 -16.27 5.55 -16.53
C LEU A 11 -15.20 6.46 -17.10
N VAL A 12 -14.46 7.13 -16.22
CA VAL A 12 -13.31 7.96 -16.57
C VAL A 12 -12.08 7.33 -15.91
N VAL A 13 -11.05 7.08 -16.70
CA VAL A 13 -9.79 6.49 -16.24
C VAL A 13 -8.69 7.53 -16.38
N LEU A 14 -7.88 7.69 -15.33
CA LEU A 14 -6.70 8.54 -15.31
C LEU A 14 -5.44 7.67 -15.28
N GLU A 15 -4.70 7.63 -16.39
CA GLU A 15 -3.41 6.95 -16.46
C GLU A 15 -2.31 7.87 -15.92
N ALA A 16 -1.85 7.62 -14.70
CA ALA A 16 -0.78 8.38 -14.06
C ALA A 16 0.10 7.47 -13.19
N VAL A 17 1.37 7.85 -13.02
CA VAL A 17 2.27 7.22 -12.05
C VAL A 17 2.22 8.06 -10.77
N PRO A 18 1.49 7.63 -9.72
CA PRO A 18 1.32 8.43 -8.51
C PRO A 18 2.67 8.59 -7.80
N ARG A 19 3.07 9.85 -7.53
CA ARG A 19 4.27 10.15 -6.73
C ARG A 19 3.87 10.51 -5.30
N ARG A 20 4.84 10.42 -4.39
CA ARG A 20 4.64 10.87 -3.00
C ARG A 20 4.35 12.37 -2.99
N GLY A 21 3.20 12.73 -2.43
CA GLY A 21 2.74 14.11 -2.34
C GLY A 21 1.68 14.48 -3.38
N ASP A 22 1.43 13.62 -4.38
CA ASP A 22 0.35 13.84 -5.34
C ASP A 22 -1.00 13.54 -4.67
N SER A 23 -1.99 14.41 -4.88
CA SER A 23 -3.36 14.21 -4.45
C SER A 23 -4.28 14.16 -5.67
N TYR A 24 -5.05 13.09 -5.79
CA TYR A 24 -6.02 12.91 -6.87
C TYR A 24 -7.44 12.90 -6.30
N VAL A 25 -8.37 13.52 -7.02
CA VAL A 25 -9.79 13.61 -6.63
C VAL A 25 -10.65 13.35 -7.85
N CYS A 26 -11.63 12.46 -7.73
CA CYS A 26 -12.70 12.31 -8.68
C CYS A 26 -13.80 13.32 -8.35
N ARG A 27 -14.10 14.25 -9.27
CA ARG A 27 -15.16 15.26 -9.10
C ARG A 27 -16.28 15.01 -10.10
N VAL A 28 -17.50 14.92 -9.60
CA VAL A 28 -18.72 14.68 -10.38
C VAL A 28 -19.64 15.88 -10.27
N GLU A 29 -19.95 16.46 -11.43
CA GLU A 29 -20.96 17.51 -11.60
C GLU A 29 -22.13 16.92 -12.38
N HIS A 30 -23.35 17.12 -11.86
CA HIS A 30 -24.56 16.58 -12.47
C HIS A 30 -25.75 17.50 -12.16
N ALA A 31 -26.68 17.64 -13.10
CA ALA A 31 -27.81 18.57 -12.96
C ALA A 31 -28.74 18.26 -11.78
N SER A 32 -28.80 17.00 -11.34
CA SER A 32 -29.58 16.61 -10.14
C SER A 32 -28.89 16.97 -8.82
N LEU A 33 -27.58 17.27 -8.85
CA LEU A 33 -26.79 17.58 -7.68
C LEU A 33 -26.72 19.09 -7.50
N ARG A 34 -27.11 19.59 -6.32
CA ARG A 34 -26.96 21.01 -5.96
C ARG A 34 -25.51 21.43 -5.81
N GLN A 35 -24.64 20.50 -5.43
CA GLN A 35 -23.21 20.72 -5.21
C GLN A 35 -22.44 19.53 -5.81
N PRO A 36 -21.23 19.77 -6.35
CA PRO A 36 -20.39 18.71 -6.91
C PRO A 36 -19.98 17.72 -5.83
N ILE A 37 -19.94 16.44 -6.20
CA ILE A 37 -19.43 15.38 -5.34
C ILE A 37 -17.94 15.19 -5.64
N SER A 38 -17.11 15.19 -4.61
CA SER A 38 -15.67 14.95 -4.72
C SER A 38 -15.26 13.75 -3.88
N GLN A 39 -14.62 12.77 -4.50
CA GLN A 39 -14.07 11.58 -3.84
C GLN A 39 -12.55 11.61 -3.97
N ALA A 40 -11.84 11.69 -2.84
CA ALA A 40 -10.39 11.57 -2.83
C ALA A 40 -9.98 10.15 -3.20
N TRP A 41 -8.92 10.03 -4.00
CA TRP A 41 -8.29 8.77 -4.31
C TRP A 41 -7.14 8.51 -3.35
N GLU A 42 -7.07 7.29 -2.83
CA GLU A 42 -6.00 6.84 -1.95
C GLU A 42 -5.13 5.81 -2.70
N PRO A 43 -3.79 5.97 -2.68
CA PRO A 43 -2.92 4.98 -3.27
C PRO A 43 -3.05 3.64 -2.55
N PRO A 44 -2.95 2.50 -3.27
CA PRO A 44 -2.87 1.20 -2.64
C PRO A 44 -1.78 1.22 -1.56
N ALA A 45 -2.08 0.64 -0.40
CA ALA A 45 -1.11 0.57 0.69
C ALA A 45 0.20 -0.03 0.17
N ASP A 46 1.31 0.73 0.29
CA ASP A 46 2.63 0.32 -0.18
C ASP A 46 2.95 -1.10 0.31
N ALA A 47 2.91 -2.08 -0.61
CA ALA A 47 3.29 -3.47 -0.34
C ALA A 47 4.78 -3.62 0.07
N GLY A 48 5.54 -2.51 0.10
CA GLY A 48 6.89 -2.42 0.64
C GLY A 48 6.96 -2.44 2.16
N ARG A 49 5.90 -2.07 2.88
CA ARG A 49 5.91 -2.04 4.36
C ARG A 49 5.93 -3.43 4.99
N SER A 50 5.37 -4.44 4.33
CA SER A 50 5.44 -5.84 4.79
C SER A 50 6.81 -6.46 4.55
N LYS A 51 7.52 -6.09 3.48
CA LYS A 51 8.87 -6.61 3.18
C LYS A 51 9.91 -6.23 4.23
N LEU A 52 9.78 -5.04 4.82
CA LEU A 52 10.69 -4.59 5.89
C LEU A 52 10.53 -5.40 7.18
N LEU A 53 9.30 -5.78 7.55
CA LEU A 53 9.07 -6.60 8.75
C LEU A 53 9.69 -7.99 8.66
N THR A 54 9.58 -8.65 7.50
CA THR A 54 10.17 -9.98 7.30
C THR A 54 11.69 -9.94 7.31
N GLY A 55 12.30 -8.89 6.74
CA GLY A 55 13.76 -8.72 6.74
C GLY A 55 14.35 -8.52 8.14
N VAL A 56 13.71 -7.69 8.98
CA VAL A 56 14.16 -7.44 10.35
C VAL A 56 14.04 -8.71 11.21
N GLY A 57 12.96 -9.47 11.06
CA GLY A 57 12.77 -10.74 11.79
C GLY A 57 13.88 -11.75 11.52
N GLY A 58 14.30 -11.90 10.26
CA GLY A 58 15.38 -12.82 9.87
C GLY A 58 16.75 -12.41 10.44
N LEU A 59 17.05 -11.11 10.47
CA LEU A 59 18.32 -10.59 11.02
C LEU A 59 18.45 -10.87 12.52
N VAL A 60 17.38 -10.61 13.29
CA VAL A 60 17.37 -10.83 14.75
C VAL A 60 17.56 -12.32 15.05
N LEU A 61 16.84 -13.20 14.33
CA LEU A 61 16.98 -14.64 14.50
C LEU A 61 18.42 -15.10 14.21
N GLY A 62 19.01 -14.61 13.11
CA GLY A 62 20.39 -14.93 12.73
C GLY A 62 21.42 -14.51 13.79
N LEU A 63 21.29 -13.31 14.36
CA LEU A 63 22.18 -12.83 15.42
C LEU A 63 22.08 -13.66 16.70
N VAL A 64 20.89 -14.11 17.08
CA VAL A 64 20.68 -14.99 18.24
C VAL A 64 21.37 -16.33 18.04
N PHE A 65 21.20 -16.96 16.87
CA PHE A 65 21.88 -18.21 16.53
C PHE A 65 23.40 -18.05 16.51
N LEU A 66 23.89 -16.96 15.93
CA LEU A 66 25.33 -16.67 15.89
C LEU A 66 25.92 -16.52 17.28
N ALA A 67 25.27 -15.75 18.17
CA ALA A 67 25.73 -15.53 19.54
C ALA A 67 25.74 -16.83 20.36
N LEU A 68 24.68 -17.64 20.26
CA LEU A 68 24.62 -18.95 20.92
C LEU A 68 25.70 -19.90 20.40
N GLY A 69 25.92 -19.94 19.08
CA GLY A 69 26.96 -20.76 18.46
C GLY A 69 28.36 -20.37 18.90
N LEU A 70 28.68 -19.06 18.90
CA LEU A 70 29.95 -18.53 19.39
C LEU A 70 30.18 -18.84 20.87
N PHE A 71 29.13 -18.72 21.70
CA PHE A 71 29.23 -19.02 23.13
C PHE A 71 29.57 -20.49 23.40
N VAL A 72 28.91 -21.42 22.70
CA VAL A 72 29.19 -22.85 22.81
C VAL A 72 30.60 -23.18 22.28
N PHE A 73 30.99 -22.59 21.14
CA PHE A 73 32.31 -22.79 20.55
C PHE A 73 33.44 -22.34 21.49
N LEU A 74 33.31 -21.14 22.06
CA LEU A 74 34.29 -20.59 23.00
C LEU A 74 34.34 -21.37 24.33
N ARG A 75 33.22 -21.96 24.77
CA ARG A 75 33.19 -22.85 25.93
C ARG A 75 33.76 -24.23 25.67
N GLY A 76 33.66 -24.75 24.45
CA GLY A 76 34.28 -26.03 24.06
C GLY A 76 35.78 -25.93 23.76
N GLN A 77 36.31 -24.71 23.59
CA GLN A 77 37.75 -24.41 23.45
C GLN A 77 38.45 -24.20 24.80
N LYS A 78 37.78 -24.49 25.93
CA LYS A 78 38.32 -24.41 27.30
C LYS A 78 38.24 -25.78 27.95
#